data_AF-A0A5C8G1X1-F1
#
_entry.id   AF-A0A5C8G1X1-F1
#
_cell.length_a   1.000
_cell.length_b   1.000
_cell.length_c   1.000
_cell.angle_alpha   90.00
_cell.angle_beta   90.00
_cell.angle_gamma   90.00
#
_symmetry.space_group_name_H-M   'P 1'
#
loop_
_entity.id
_entity.type
_entity.pdbx_description
1 polymer ?
#
loop_
_entity_poly.entity_id
_entity_poly.type
_entity_poly.pdbx_seq_one_letter_code
_entity_poly.pdbx_strand_id
1 'polypeptide(L)'
;MENLFCKAFNAENLSRTDTAYDAKIDNIGIGIKTFVCPSNSKIEKIAEFDKKNSELKNLNIDKFVIKLSESRNERINFSNRTYKIEKSYYHCIARKKSALVIFNTNYDLVNTDKINIISNDNASVKFKDNINEYSYNYAKSTLFKKFIIPQNHKTIDIQIIDNPLDLILKIFEEYNKFEITETKDFVILPLYSYGKVKNENKKYVPEKSGLNQWNAGGRVRKYGEVYIPIPAEIRKLKIGFFPERDKIFNLEIPSGYKLKAKICQDNGKALMTNPNIALANWLLKDVLQLKERELLTYKKLEIIGIDSVKIEKIDNENYKIYFSKIGSYENFLLSKHN
;
A
#
# COMPACT_ATOMS: atom_id res chain seq x y z
N MET A 1 -0.79 -16.86 -4.54
CA MET A 1 -2.04 -17.34 -3.91
C MET A 1 -3.13 -16.28 -3.93
N GLU A 2 -2.76 -15.02 -3.82
CA GLU A 2 -3.56 -13.80 -3.86
C GLU A 2 -4.48 -13.76 -5.09
N ASN A 3 -3.94 -13.98 -6.30
CA ASN A 3 -4.75 -14.03 -7.53
C ASN A 3 -5.80 -15.14 -7.51
N LEU A 4 -5.43 -16.32 -6.98
CA LEU A 4 -6.36 -17.46 -6.88
C LEU A 4 -7.47 -17.14 -5.88
N PHE A 5 -7.14 -16.58 -4.72
CA PHE A 5 -8.12 -16.13 -3.74
C PHE A 5 -9.06 -15.09 -4.35
N CYS A 6 -8.53 -14.05 -5.01
CA CYS A 6 -9.34 -13.01 -5.63
C CYS A 6 -10.28 -13.58 -6.69
N LYS A 7 -9.81 -14.52 -7.52
CA LYS A 7 -10.64 -15.18 -8.52
C LYS A 7 -11.73 -16.07 -7.89
N ALA A 8 -11.38 -16.84 -6.86
CA ALA A 8 -12.31 -17.77 -6.20
C ALA A 8 -13.43 -17.07 -5.42
N PHE A 9 -13.11 -15.93 -4.81
CA PHE A 9 -14.05 -15.16 -3.96
C PHE A 9 -14.59 -13.91 -4.63
N ASN A 10 -14.30 -13.68 -5.92
CA ASN A 10 -14.58 -12.44 -6.63
C ASN A 10 -14.11 -11.19 -5.84
N ALA A 11 -12.94 -11.30 -5.21
CA ALA A 11 -12.37 -10.26 -4.37
C ALA A 11 -11.59 -9.25 -5.21
N GLU A 12 -11.57 -8.00 -4.76
CA GLU A 12 -10.68 -6.98 -5.30
C GLU A 12 -9.23 -7.28 -4.88
N ASN A 13 -8.32 -7.28 -5.85
CA ASN A 13 -6.92 -7.59 -5.63
C ASN A 13 -6.14 -6.35 -5.20
N LEU A 14 -5.69 -6.33 -3.94
CA LEU A 14 -4.91 -5.25 -3.35
C LEU A 14 -3.40 -5.57 -3.26
N SER A 15 -2.98 -6.77 -3.63
CA SER A 15 -1.57 -7.21 -3.54
C SER A 15 -0.59 -6.39 -4.39
N ARG A 16 -1.10 -5.65 -5.38
CA ARG A 16 -0.30 -4.79 -6.27
C ARG A 16 -0.27 -3.33 -5.85
N THR A 17 -1.00 -2.97 -4.80
CA THR A 17 -1.05 -1.62 -4.24
C THR A 17 -0.38 -1.62 -2.87
N ASP A 18 0.15 -0.48 -2.43
CA ASP A 18 0.84 -0.41 -1.14
C ASP A 18 -0.17 -0.28 -0.01
N THR A 19 -0.66 -1.43 0.47
CA THR A 19 -1.70 -1.52 1.50
C THR A 19 -1.35 -2.61 2.50
N ALA A 20 -2.06 -2.63 3.64
CA ALA A 20 -1.92 -3.68 4.65
C ALA A 20 -2.57 -5.02 4.25
N TYR A 21 -3.37 -5.04 3.18
CA TYR A 21 -4.19 -6.16 2.76
C TYR A 21 -3.84 -6.64 1.36
N ASP A 22 -3.97 -7.94 1.13
CA ASP A 22 -3.70 -8.58 -0.16
C ASP A 22 -4.95 -8.63 -1.04
N ALA A 23 -6.13 -8.67 -0.41
CA ALA A 23 -7.42 -8.68 -1.09
C ALA A 23 -8.50 -7.98 -0.26
N LYS A 24 -9.61 -7.65 -0.92
CA LYS A 24 -10.78 -7.04 -0.30
C LYS A 24 -12.07 -7.66 -0.82
N ILE A 25 -12.99 -7.97 0.10
CA ILE A 25 -14.36 -8.42 -0.20
C ILE A 25 -15.29 -7.43 0.49
N ASP A 26 -16.06 -6.67 -0.28
CA ASP A 26 -16.91 -5.58 0.24
C ASP A 26 -16.13 -4.63 1.16
N ASN A 27 -16.47 -4.57 2.45
CA ASN A 27 -15.79 -3.78 3.49
C ASN A 27 -14.85 -4.63 4.37
N ILE A 28 -14.43 -5.79 3.89
CA ILE A 28 -13.56 -6.73 4.61
C ILE A 28 -12.17 -6.77 3.96
N GLY A 29 -11.15 -6.43 4.73
CA GLY A 29 -9.74 -6.55 4.34
C GLY A 29 -9.17 -7.92 4.63
N ILE A 30 -8.50 -8.53 3.66
CA ILE A 30 -7.93 -9.88 3.79
C ILE A 30 -6.41 -9.82 3.64
N GLY A 31 -5.70 -10.23 4.68
CA GLY A 31 -4.27 -10.56 4.61
C GLY A 31 -4.09 -12.05 4.32
N ILE A 32 -3.41 -12.41 3.25
CA ILE A 32 -3.20 -13.81 2.86
C ILE A 32 -1.84 -14.26 3.40
N LYS A 33 -1.83 -15.37 4.16
CA LYS A 33 -0.61 -15.94 4.71
C LYS A 33 -0.48 -17.40 4.32
N THR A 34 0.61 -17.73 3.65
CA THR A 34 0.96 -19.12 3.33
C THR A 34 2.30 -19.45 3.95
N PHE A 35 2.36 -20.47 4.80
CA PHE A 35 3.58 -20.82 5.54
C PHE A 35 3.66 -22.31 5.83
N VAL A 36 4.87 -22.83 6.06
CA VAL A 36 5.07 -24.21 6.53
C VAL A 36 4.98 -24.23 8.05
N CYS A 37 4.08 -25.05 8.58
CA CYS A 37 3.77 -25.11 10.00
C CYS A 37 3.79 -26.57 10.49
N PRO A 38 4.98 -27.14 10.79
CA PRO A 38 5.06 -28.53 11.28
C PRO A 38 4.46 -28.68 12.68
N SER A 39 4.41 -27.59 13.46
CA SER A 39 3.78 -27.52 14.78
C SER A 39 2.40 -26.84 14.72
N ASN A 40 1.81 -26.51 15.88
CA ASN A 40 0.52 -25.82 15.95
C ASN A 40 0.63 -24.29 15.96
N SER A 41 1.84 -23.74 15.86
CA SER A 41 2.02 -22.30 15.71
C SER A 41 3.27 -21.95 14.92
N LYS A 42 3.25 -20.80 14.26
CA LYS A 42 4.36 -20.28 13.46
C LYS A 42 4.47 -18.77 13.60
N ILE A 43 5.69 -18.27 13.68
CA ILE A 43 5.97 -16.83 13.64
C ILE A 43 6.19 -16.43 12.17
N GLU A 44 5.37 -15.50 11.67
CA GLU A 44 5.39 -15.06 10.27
C GLU A 44 5.43 -13.53 10.16
N LYS A 45 6.05 -13.05 9.07
CA LYS A 45 6.23 -11.61 8.84
C LYS A 45 4.87 -10.95 8.60
N ILE A 46 4.62 -9.84 9.30
CA ILE A 46 3.38 -9.07 9.21
C ILE A 46 3.62 -7.62 8.80
N ALA A 47 4.83 -7.09 8.93
CA ALA A 47 5.21 -5.77 8.44
C ALA A 47 6.71 -5.68 8.20
N GLU A 48 7.09 -4.75 7.33
CA GLU A 48 8.46 -4.37 7.03
C GLU A 48 8.54 -2.85 7.04
N PHE A 49 9.64 -2.33 7.61
CA PHE A 49 9.86 -0.91 7.87
C PHE A 49 11.11 -0.44 7.15
N ASP A 50 11.14 0.83 6.75
CA ASP A 50 12.34 1.42 6.18
C ASP A 50 13.45 1.51 7.24
N LYS A 51 14.62 0.94 6.94
CA LYS A 51 15.85 1.04 7.74
C LYS A 51 16.25 2.49 8.05
N LYS A 52 15.84 3.43 7.22
CA LYS A 52 16.14 4.86 7.37
C LYS A 52 15.15 5.61 8.25
N ASN A 53 14.09 4.97 8.76
CA ASN A 53 13.10 5.64 9.60
C ASN A 53 13.78 6.30 10.82
N SER A 54 13.89 7.63 10.77
CA SER A 54 14.61 8.44 11.75
C SER A 54 13.91 8.45 13.10
N GLU A 55 12.61 8.17 13.15
CA GLU A 55 11.84 8.15 14.40
C GLU A 55 12.12 6.92 15.26
N LEU A 56 12.59 5.83 14.65
CA LEU A 56 12.94 4.61 15.37
C LEU A 56 14.41 4.60 15.81
N LYS A 57 15.22 5.58 15.38
CA LYS A 57 16.63 5.69 15.75
C LYS A 57 16.79 6.28 17.14
N ASN A 58 17.75 5.77 17.89
CA ASN A 58 18.17 6.28 19.21
C ASN A 58 17.06 6.28 20.28
N LEU A 59 15.98 5.51 20.08
CA LEU A 59 14.98 5.29 21.12
C LEU A 59 15.45 4.21 22.08
N ASN A 60 15.08 4.33 23.36
CA ASN A 60 15.16 3.21 24.28
C ASN A 60 14.15 2.11 23.88
N ILE A 61 14.33 0.91 24.43
CA ILE A 61 13.57 -0.25 23.95
C ILE A 61 12.05 -0.13 24.13
N ASP A 62 11.59 0.44 25.24
CA ASP A 62 10.16 0.63 25.52
C ASP A 62 9.53 1.57 24.49
N LYS A 63 10.13 2.75 24.29
CA LYS A 63 9.65 3.72 23.30
C LYS A 63 9.77 3.17 21.88
N PHE A 64 10.82 2.41 21.58
CA PHE A 64 11.02 1.79 20.28
C PHE A 64 9.86 0.84 19.95
N VAL A 65 9.52 -0.09 20.86
CA VAL A 65 8.45 -1.08 20.63
C VAL A 65 7.08 -0.40 20.51
N ILE A 66 6.80 0.62 21.33
CA ILE A 66 5.57 1.43 21.21
C ILE A 66 5.53 2.09 19.83
N LYS A 67 6.59 2.79 19.42
CA LYS A 67 6.61 3.54 18.16
C LYS A 67 6.53 2.64 16.92
N LEU A 68 7.16 1.48 16.99
CA LEU A 68 7.06 0.43 15.98
C LEU A 68 5.60 -0.06 15.84
N SER A 69 4.94 -0.29 16.97
CA SER A 69 3.55 -0.75 17.04
C SER A 69 2.58 0.30 16.51
N GLU A 70 2.76 1.58 16.89
CA GLU A 70 2.02 2.72 16.33
C GLU A 70 2.17 2.80 14.81
N SER A 71 3.41 2.69 14.31
CA SER A 71 3.69 2.77 12.87
C SER A 71 3.00 1.64 12.09
N ARG A 72 3.00 0.42 12.64
CA ARG A 72 2.23 -0.70 12.09
C ARG A 72 0.73 -0.39 12.09
N ASN A 73 0.19 0.04 13.22
CA ASN A 73 -1.24 0.30 13.37
C ASN A 73 -1.70 1.39 12.40
N GLU A 74 -0.89 2.43 12.22
CA GLU A 74 -1.20 3.50 11.29
C GLU A 74 -1.22 3.03 9.84
N ARG A 75 -0.34 2.11 9.44
CA ARG A 75 -0.40 1.51 8.09
C ARG A 75 -1.70 0.72 7.86
N ILE A 76 -2.18 0.02 8.89
CA ILE A 76 -3.45 -0.70 8.86
C ILE A 76 -4.61 0.30 8.77
N ASN A 77 -4.63 1.31 9.65
CA ASN A 77 -5.67 2.33 9.68
C ASN A 77 -5.72 3.15 8.38
N PHE A 78 -4.56 3.48 7.80
CA PHE A 78 -4.45 4.10 6.49
C PHE A 78 -5.14 3.25 5.42
N SER A 79 -4.89 1.95 5.42
CA SER A 79 -5.55 1.02 4.49
C SER A 79 -7.06 0.96 4.74
N ASN A 80 -7.48 0.96 6.00
CA ASN A 80 -8.91 0.97 6.36
C ASN A 80 -9.64 2.19 5.83
N ARG A 81 -9.06 3.38 6.01
CA ARG A 81 -9.64 4.63 5.50
C ARG A 81 -9.62 4.69 3.97
N THR A 82 -8.53 4.25 3.37
CA THR A 82 -8.34 4.26 1.91
C THR A 82 -9.36 3.40 1.19
N TYR A 83 -9.57 2.17 1.70
CA TYR A 83 -10.41 1.17 1.05
C TYR A 83 -11.80 1.04 1.68
N LYS A 84 -12.13 1.80 2.74
CA LYS A 84 -13.37 1.64 3.53
C LYS A 84 -13.51 0.23 4.12
N ILE A 85 -12.45 -0.23 4.79
CA ILE A 85 -12.46 -1.53 5.47
C ILE A 85 -12.93 -1.34 6.91
N GLU A 86 -13.94 -2.13 7.29
CA GLU A 86 -14.54 -2.14 8.63
C GLU A 86 -14.08 -3.35 9.45
N LYS A 87 -13.82 -4.48 8.79
CA LYS A 87 -13.35 -5.72 9.42
C LYS A 87 -12.16 -6.27 8.66
N SER A 88 -11.24 -6.92 9.35
CA SER A 88 -10.13 -7.57 8.65
C SER A 88 -9.65 -8.85 9.29
N TYR A 89 -9.22 -9.76 8.42
CA TYR A 89 -8.81 -11.11 8.80
C TYR A 89 -7.53 -11.49 8.05
N TYR A 90 -6.71 -12.30 8.70
CA TYR A 90 -5.77 -13.12 7.98
C TYR A 90 -6.47 -14.38 7.50
N HIS A 91 -6.40 -14.64 6.19
CA HIS A 91 -6.70 -15.94 5.61
C HIS A 91 -5.39 -16.75 5.52
N CYS A 92 -5.27 -17.75 6.38
CA CYS A 92 -4.05 -18.53 6.55
C CYS A 92 -4.17 -19.89 5.88
N ILE A 93 -3.11 -20.27 5.15
CA ILE A 93 -2.91 -21.59 4.54
C ILE A 93 -1.60 -22.14 5.11
N ALA A 94 -1.71 -22.91 6.18
CA ALA A 94 -0.60 -23.58 6.83
C ALA A 94 -0.34 -24.95 6.18
N ARG A 95 0.85 -25.14 5.66
CA ARG A 95 1.30 -26.39 5.03
C ARG A 95 1.82 -27.34 6.11
N LYS A 96 1.19 -28.51 6.22
CA LYS A 96 1.64 -29.67 7.00
C LYS A 96 2.03 -30.80 6.04
N LYS A 97 2.65 -31.86 6.57
CA LYS A 97 3.01 -33.05 5.77
C LYS A 97 1.73 -33.62 5.15
N SER A 98 1.67 -33.65 3.82
CA SER A 98 0.53 -34.14 3.02
C SER A 98 -0.82 -33.47 3.30
N ALA A 99 -0.84 -32.27 3.89
CA ALA A 99 -2.08 -31.55 4.17
C ALA A 99 -1.93 -30.03 4.13
N LEU A 100 -2.98 -29.34 3.68
CA LEU A 100 -3.17 -27.90 3.83
C LEU A 100 -4.17 -27.64 4.94
N VAL A 101 -3.77 -26.88 5.95
CA VAL A 101 -4.64 -26.42 7.03
C VAL A 101 -5.03 -24.97 6.76
N ILE A 102 -6.32 -24.74 6.53
CA ILE A 102 -6.91 -23.45 6.20
C ILE A 102 -7.69 -22.94 7.40
N PHE A 103 -7.38 -21.71 7.82
CA PHE A 103 -8.10 -21.06 8.91
C PHE A 103 -8.03 -19.55 8.77
N ASN A 104 -8.96 -18.86 9.42
CA ASN A 104 -8.95 -17.41 9.54
C ASN A 104 -8.59 -17.02 10.96
N THR A 105 -7.89 -15.90 11.12
CA THR A 105 -7.64 -15.24 12.41
C THR A 105 -7.81 -13.74 12.25
N ASN A 106 -8.11 -13.03 13.34
CA ASN A 106 -8.25 -11.58 13.28
C ASN A 106 -6.95 -10.89 12.82
N TYR A 107 -7.12 -9.80 12.09
CA TYR A 107 -6.04 -8.89 11.73
C TYR A 107 -6.01 -7.73 12.73
N ASP A 108 -5.61 -8.03 13.96
CA ASP A 108 -5.67 -7.06 15.06
C ASP A 108 -4.63 -5.95 14.94
N LEU A 109 -5.00 -4.77 15.43
CA LEU A 109 -4.04 -3.73 15.81
C LEU A 109 -3.27 -4.18 17.05
N VAL A 110 -2.02 -3.75 17.17
CA VAL A 110 -1.23 -3.97 18.40
C VAL A 110 -1.79 -3.08 19.50
N ASN A 111 -2.09 -3.63 20.67
CA ASN A 111 -2.53 -2.82 21.80
C ASN A 111 -1.33 -2.17 22.50
N THR A 112 -1.08 -0.90 22.20
CA THR A 112 0.07 -0.13 22.70
C THR A 112 0.07 0.09 24.21
N ASP A 113 -1.11 0.10 24.85
CA ASP A 113 -1.25 0.35 26.30
C ASP A 113 -0.95 -0.91 27.15
N LYS A 114 -0.88 -2.08 26.50
CA LYS A 114 -0.71 -3.38 27.16
C LYS A 114 0.54 -4.12 26.68
N ILE A 115 1.52 -3.40 26.14
CA ILE A 115 2.78 -3.99 25.68
C ILE A 115 3.62 -4.44 26.87
N ASN A 116 4.14 -5.67 26.77
CA ASN A 116 5.14 -6.22 27.68
C ASN A 116 6.30 -6.82 26.87
N ILE A 117 7.52 -6.36 27.15
CA ILE A 117 8.74 -6.89 26.53
C ILE A 117 9.08 -8.22 27.18
N ILE A 118 9.25 -9.25 26.35
CA ILE A 118 9.59 -10.61 26.77
C ILE A 118 11.10 -10.81 26.80
N SER A 119 11.79 -10.35 25.75
CA SER A 119 13.24 -10.44 25.63
C SER A 119 13.77 -9.44 24.63
N ASN A 120 14.98 -8.94 24.83
CA ASN A 120 15.68 -8.07 23.90
C ASN A 120 17.15 -8.50 23.80
N ASP A 121 17.63 -8.71 22.59
CA ASP A 121 19.02 -9.02 22.27
C ASP A 121 19.51 -8.19 21.07
N ASN A 122 20.76 -8.38 20.64
CA ASN A 122 21.33 -7.59 19.53
C ASN A 122 20.65 -7.87 18.17
N ALA A 123 19.96 -9.00 18.01
CA ALA A 123 19.35 -9.43 16.76
C ALA A 123 17.85 -9.13 16.70
N SER A 124 17.15 -9.18 17.83
CA SER A 124 15.70 -9.04 17.91
C SER A 124 15.16 -8.57 19.26
N VAL A 125 13.95 -8.03 19.24
CA VAL A 125 13.10 -7.85 20.43
C VAL A 125 11.84 -8.69 20.28
N LYS A 126 11.46 -9.38 21.36
CA LYS A 126 10.19 -10.12 21.48
C LYS A 126 9.33 -9.41 22.51
N PHE A 127 8.07 -9.22 22.19
CA PHE A 127 7.10 -8.55 23.05
C PHE A 127 5.71 -9.12 22.79
N LYS A 128 4.79 -8.89 23.70
CA LYS A 128 3.38 -9.26 23.55
C LYS A 128 2.50 -8.10 23.99
N ASP A 129 1.29 -8.07 23.45
CA ASP A 129 0.20 -7.31 24.05
C ASP A 129 -0.77 -8.29 24.76
N ASN A 130 -2.00 -7.86 25.03
CA ASN A 130 -3.03 -8.71 25.64
C ASN A 130 -3.73 -9.66 24.64
N ILE A 131 -3.34 -9.65 23.37
CA ILE A 131 -4.00 -10.40 22.28
C ILE A 131 -3.00 -11.34 21.57
N ASN A 132 -1.79 -10.87 21.29
CA ASN A 132 -0.85 -11.48 20.35
C ASN A 132 0.61 -11.38 20.83
N GLU A 133 1.44 -12.31 20.35
CA GLU A 133 2.89 -12.30 20.52
C GLU A 133 3.60 -11.84 19.23
N TYR A 134 4.63 -11.02 19.41
CA TYR A 134 5.38 -10.40 18.32
C TYR A 134 6.89 -10.57 18.48
N SER A 135 7.60 -10.50 17.35
CA SER A 135 9.05 -10.43 17.32
C SER A 135 9.50 -9.50 16.21
N TYR A 136 10.38 -8.55 16.53
CA TYR A 136 10.98 -7.66 15.55
C TYR A 136 12.44 -8.03 15.32
N ASN A 137 12.84 -8.16 14.06
CA ASN A 137 14.23 -8.40 13.67
C ASN A 137 14.88 -7.08 13.24
N TYR A 138 15.95 -6.66 13.94
CA TYR A 138 16.61 -5.38 13.70
C TYR A 138 17.29 -5.31 12.33
N ALA A 139 18.05 -6.35 11.97
CA ALA A 139 18.84 -6.37 10.73
C ALA A 139 17.98 -6.33 9.46
N LYS A 140 16.80 -6.96 9.51
CA LYS A 140 15.84 -7.01 8.40
C LYS A 140 14.80 -5.90 8.45
N SER A 141 14.68 -5.20 9.58
CA SER A 141 13.63 -4.21 9.83
C SER A 141 12.21 -4.76 9.61
N THR A 142 11.98 -5.99 10.09
CA THR A 142 10.72 -6.72 9.87
C THR A 142 10.09 -7.14 11.19
N LEU A 143 8.79 -6.89 11.30
CA LEU A 143 7.96 -7.32 12.42
C LEU A 143 7.21 -8.60 12.06
N PHE A 144 7.22 -9.54 13.00
CA PHE A 144 6.58 -10.83 12.91
C PHE A 144 5.52 -10.98 14.01
N LYS A 145 4.50 -11.79 13.72
CA LYS A 145 3.44 -12.19 14.65
C LYS A 145 3.42 -13.70 14.76
N LYS A 146 3.11 -14.22 15.95
CA LYS A 146 2.79 -15.62 16.15
C LYS A 146 1.36 -15.93 15.68
N PHE A 147 1.24 -16.86 14.75
CA PHE A 147 -0.01 -17.44 14.27
C PHE A 147 -0.21 -18.79 14.93
N ILE A 148 -1.34 -19.00 15.58
CA ILE A 148 -1.71 -20.26 16.24
C ILE A 148 -2.84 -20.86 15.42
N ILE A 149 -2.73 -22.15 15.09
CA ILE A 149 -3.80 -22.87 14.40
C ILE A 149 -4.96 -23.08 15.39
N PRO A 150 -6.15 -22.53 15.14
CA PRO A 150 -7.29 -22.70 16.03
C PRO A 150 -7.83 -24.12 15.96
N GLN A 151 -8.62 -24.52 16.96
CA GLN A 151 -9.32 -25.80 16.93
C GLN A 151 -10.29 -25.88 15.74
N ASN A 152 -11.00 -24.80 15.44
CA ASN A 152 -11.88 -24.70 14.27
C ASN A 152 -11.08 -24.31 13.02
N HIS A 153 -10.44 -25.29 12.38
CA HIS A 153 -9.75 -25.15 11.10
C HIS A 153 -10.26 -26.19 10.10
N LYS A 154 -10.06 -25.92 8.81
CA LYS A 154 -10.33 -26.88 7.73
C LYS A 154 -9.03 -27.52 7.28
N THR A 155 -9.02 -28.83 7.13
CA THR A 155 -7.88 -29.57 6.57
C THR A 155 -8.25 -30.11 5.20
N ILE A 156 -7.34 -29.97 4.25
CA ILE A 156 -7.44 -30.54 2.91
C ILE A 156 -6.21 -31.42 2.72
N ASP A 157 -6.43 -32.71 2.49
CA ASP A 157 -5.35 -33.62 2.16
C ASP A 157 -4.79 -33.29 0.78
N ILE A 158 -3.47 -33.30 0.67
CA ILE A 158 -2.76 -33.03 -0.59
C ILE A 158 -1.82 -34.17 -0.91
N GLN A 159 -1.86 -34.60 -2.16
CA GLN A 159 -0.86 -35.47 -2.73
C GLN A 159 0.30 -34.62 -3.25
N ILE A 160 1.52 -34.96 -2.84
CA ILE A 160 2.73 -34.35 -3.38
C ILE A 160 3.06 -35.14 -4.64
N ILE A 161 3.13 -34.45 -5.77
CA ILE A 161 3.49 -35.07 -7.05
C ILE A 161 5.00 -35.33 -7.05
N ASP A 162 5.40 -36.55 -7.38
CA ASP A 162 6.80 -36.98 -7.34
C ASP A 162 7.67 -36.28 -8.39
N ASN A 163 7.16 -36.11 -9.61
CA ASN A 163 7.83 -35.35 -10.68
C ASN A 163 6.99 -34.15 -11.16
N PRO A 164 7.10 -32.99 -10.49
CA PRO A 164 6.34 -31.80 -10.88
C PRO A 164 6.79 -31.22 -12.24
N LEU A 165 7.99 -31.55 -12.73
CA LEU A 165 8.51 -31.02 -14.00
C LEU A 165 7.73 -31.56 -15.20
N ASP A 166 7.39 -32.86 -15.21
CA ASP A 166 6.61 -33.48 -16.29
C ASP A 166 5.23 -32.84 -16.44
N LEU A 167 4.61 -32.48 -15.32
CA LEU A 167 3.32 -31.78 -15.32
C LEU A 167 3.46 -30.35 -15.88
N ILE A 168 4.52 -29.63 -15.49
CA ILE A 168 4.80 -28.28 -16.00
C ILE A 168 5.02 -28.32 -17.52
N LEU A 169 5.77 -29.31 -18.02
CA LEU A 169 6.02 -29.49 -19.46
C LEU A 169 4.72 -29.71 -20.24
N LYS A 170 3.83 -30.59 -19.75
CA LYS A 170 2.50 -30.80 -20.34
C LYS A 170 1.67 -29.52 -20.38
N ILE A 171 1.64 -28.78 -19.27
CA ILE A 171 0.92 -27.50 -19.20
C ILE A 171 1.51 -26.51 -20.20
N PHE A 172 2.84 -26.43 -20.32
CA PHE A 172 3.52 -25.49 -21.21
C PHE A 172 3.23 -25.76 -22.69
N GLU A 173 3.20 -27.04 -23.10
CA GLU A 173 2.80 -27.44 -24.45
C GLU A 173 1.36 -27.05 -24.78
N GLU A 174 0.45 -27.12 -23.80
CA GLU A 174 -0.94 -26.65 -23.94
C GLU A 174 -1.06 -25.11 -23.91
N TYR A 175 -0.23 -24.43 -23.11
CA TYR A 175 -0.31 -22.98 -22.85
C TYR A 175 0.23 -22.13 -23.99
N ASN A 176 1.14 -22.65 -24.82
CA ASN A 176 1.69 -21.95 -26.00
C ASN A 176 0.64 -21.58 -27.07
N LYS A 177 -0.64 -21.91 -26.86
CA LYS A 177 -1.77 -21.54 -27.70
C LYS A 177 -2.52 -20.28 -27.25
N PHE A 178 -2.15 -19.67 -26.12
CA PHE A 178 -2.87 -18.51 -25.57
C PHE A 178 -2.04 -17.22 -25.69
N GLU A 179 -2.61 -16.20 -26.33
CA GLU A 179 -2.07 -14.83 -26.29
C GLU A 179 -2.37 -14.17 -24.94
N ILE A 180 -1.36 -13.52 -24.35
CA ILE A 180 -1.51 -12.70 -23.14
C ILE A 180 -2.10 -11.36 -23.56
N THR A 181 -3.42 -11.23 -23.45
CA THR A 181 -4.15 -9.99 -23.76
C THR A 181 -4.32 -9.15 -22.49
N GLU A 182 -3.92 -7.88 -22.59
CA GLU A 182 -4.10 -6.75 -21.64
C GLU A 182 -2.90 -6.38 -20.74
N THR A 183 -2.01 -5.58 -21.30
CA THR A 183 -1.24 -4.60 -20.52
C THR A 183 -2.09 -3.34 -20.34
N LYS A 184 -2.66 -3.13 -19.15
CA LYS A 184 -3.37 -1.88 -18.81
C LYS A 184 -2.38 -0.71 -18.85
N ASP A 185 -2.72 0.37 -19.55
CA ASP A 185 -1.89 1.57 -19.62
C ASP A 185 -1.95 2.36 -18.30
N PHE A 186 -0.80 2.82 -17.79
CA PHE A 186 -0.72 3.53 -16.52
C PHE A 186 0.46 4.51 -16.44
N VAL A 187 0.36 5.45 -15.50
CA VAL A 187 1.44 6.35 -15.07
C VAL A 187 1.61 6.32 -13.55
N ILE A 188 2.78 6.71 -13.06
CA ILE A 188 3.00 6.97 -11.64
C ILE A 188 3.34 8.45 -11.47
N LEU A 189 2.64 9.13 -10.55
CA LEU A 189 2.82 10.55 -10.24
C LEU A 189 3.33 10.70 -8.80
N PRO A 190 4.41 11.46 -8.56
CA PRO A 190 4.93 11.66 -7.22
C PRO A 190 4.04 12.63 -6.43
N LEU A 191 3.87 12.35 -5.13
CA LEU A 191 3.21 13.27 -4.19
C LEU A 191 4.21 14.25 -3.53
N TYR A 192 5.46 14.22 -3.99
CA TYR A 192 6.59 15.04 -3.53
C TYR A 192 7.27 15.75 -4.71
N SER A 193 8.32 16.50 -4.40
CA SER A 193 9.23 17.14 -5.35
C SER A 193 10.68 16.96 -4.87
N TYR A 194 11.64 17.18 -5.76
CA TYR A 194 13.07 17.18 -5.40
C TYR A 194 13.54 18.59 -5.07
N GLY A 195 14.34 18.71 -4.00
CA GLY A 195 14.97 19.97 -3.61
C GLY A 195 15.80 20.58 -4.73
N LYS A 196 15.89 21.92 -4.78
CA LYS A 196 16.63 22.65 -5.83
C LYS A 196 18.15 22.43 -5.80
N VAL A 197 18.69 21.88 -4.72
CA VAL A 197 20.12 21.59 -4.59
C VAL A 197 20.42 20.27 -5.31
N LYS A 198 21.07 20.39 -6.48
CA LYS A 198 21.33 19.29 -7.44
C LYS A 198 22.05 18.07 -6.84
N ASN A 199 22.76 18.23 -5.73
CA ASN A 199 23.60 17.16 -5.17
C ASN A 199 22.94 16.34 -4.04
N GLU A 200 21.74 16.71 -3.58
CA GLU A 200 21.13 16.02 -2.43
C GLU A 200 19.92 15.13 -2.76
N ASN A 201 19.34 15.22 -3.97
CA ASN A 201 18.13 14.46 -4.37
C ASN A 201 17.07 14.35 -3.25
N LYS A 202 16.97 15.39 -2.42
CA LYS A 202 16.16 15.34 -1.20
C LYS A 202 14.70 15.50 -1.57
N LYS A 203 13.93 14.44 -1.31
CA LYS A 203 12.48 14.44 -1.49
C LYS A 203 11.83 15.33 -0.43
N TYR A 204 10.91 16.19 -0.84
CA TYR A 204 10.12 17.04 0.06
C TYR A 204 8.74 17.31 -0.54
N VAL A 205 7.75 17.63 0.30
CA VAL A 205 6.44 18.10 -0.16
C VAL A 205 6.47 19.64 -0.12
N PRO A 206 6.25 20.34 -1.25
CA PRO A 206 6.29 21.81 -1.26
C PRO A 206 5.25 22.42 -0.32
N GLU A 207 5.62 23.46 0.43
CA GLU A 207 4.74 24.09 1.42
C GLU A 207 3.65 24.99 0.81
N LYS A 208 3.82 25.42 -0.45
CA LYS A 208 2.98 26.43 -1.11
C LYS A 208 2.51 26.01 -2.52
N SER A 209 2.63 24.74 -2.88
CA SER A 209 2.20 24.22 -4.19
C SER A 209 1.79 22.75 -4.10
N GLY A 210 1.25 22.21 -5.20
CA GLY A 210 0.74 20.83 -5.24
C GLY A 210 -0.34 20.59 -4.20
N LEU A 211 -0.06 19.66 -3.28
CA LEU A 211 -0.96 19.27 -2.21
C LEU A 211 -1.11 20.32 -1.10
N ASN A 212 -0.15 21.24 -0.96
CA ASN A 212 -0.25 22.37 -0.03
C ASN A 212 -0.55 23.70 -0.76
N GLN A 213 -1.13 23.67 -1.97
CA GLN A 213 -1.43 24.90 -2.73
C GLN A 213 -2.40 25.84 -2.00
N TRP A 214 -3.26 25.34 -1.11
CA TRP A 214 -4.12 26.15 -0.24
C TRP A 214 -3.32 27.12 0.66
N ASN A 215 -2.03 26.87 0.89
CA ASN A 215 -1.10 27.72 1.67
C ASN A 215 -0.28 28.69 0.79
N ALA A 216 -0.54 28.76 -0.52
CA ALA A 216 0.17 29.66 -1.41
C ALA A 216 -0.09 31.14 -1.08
N GLY A 217 0.94 31.98 -1.22
CA GLY A 217 0.78 33.44 -1.14
C GLY A 217 0.06 34.03 -2.35
N GLY A 218 -0.35 35.30 -2.24
CA GLY A 218 -1.08 36.02 -3.27
C GLY A 218 -2.58 36.05 -2.98
N ARG A 219 -3.43 35.66 -3.97
CA ARG A 219 -4.89 35.62 -3.76
C ARG A 219 -5.25 34.72 -2.58
N VAL A 220 -6.26 35.11 -1.81
CA VAL A 220 -6.82 34.26 -0.76
C VAL A 220 -7.31 32.95 -1.40
N ARG A 221 -6.77 31.83 -0.92
CA ARG A 221 -7.10 30.48 -1.38
C ARG A 221 -8.10 29.86 -0.42
N LYS A 222 -9.05 29.10 -0.96
CA LYS A 222 -9.95 28.28 -0.13
C LYS A 222 -9.21 27.02 0.33
N TYR A 223 -9.50 26.55 1.55
CA TYR A 223 -9.09 25.23 1.99
C TYR A 223 -9.60 24.20 0.97
N GLY A 224 -8.70 23.32 0.51
CA GLY A 224 -8.98 22.32 -0.51
C GLY A 224 -8.59 22.67 -1.96
N GLU A 225 -8.02 23.85 -2.21
CA GLU A 225 -7.34 24.10 -3.49
C GLU A 225 -6.02 23.32 -3.54
N VAL A 226 -6.06 22.12 -4.15
CA VAL A 226 -4.92 21.21 -4.28
C VAL A 226 -4.84 20.61 -5.68
N TYR A 227 -3.67 20.14 -6.06
CA TYR A 227 -3.47 19.32 -7.26
C TYR A 227 -2.38 18.28 -7.05
N ILE A 228 -2.48 17.16 -7.77
CA ILE A 228 -1.37 16.22 -7.92
C ILE A 228 -0.52 16.70 -9.10
N PRO A 229 0.77 17.01 -8.90
CA PRO A 229 1.65 17.40 -9.98
C PRO A 229 1.78 16.27 -11.00
N ILE A 230 1.72 16.62 -12.28
CA ILE A 230 2.14 15.76 -13.37
C ILE A 230 3.55 16.24 -13.74
N PRO A 231 4.61 15.47 -13.54
CA PRO A 231 5.96 15.88 -13.93
C PRO A 231 6.11 16.03 -15.45
N ALA A 232 7.06 16.86 -15.89
CA ALA A 232 7.29 17.09 -17.32
C ALA A 232 7.75 15.81 -18.04
N GLU A 233 8.55 15.00 -17.34
CA GLU A 233 9.05 13.70 -17.73
C GLU A 233 7.88 12.77 -18.07
N ILE A 234 6.86 12.69 -17.21
CA ILE A 234 5.67 11.88 -17.45
C ILE A 234 4.87 12.38 -18.66
N ARG A 235 4.68 13.70 -18.79
CA ARG A 235 3.95 14.27 -19.95
C ARG A 235 4.65 13.97 -21.28
N LYS A 236 5.98 13.96 -21.29
CA LYS A 236 6.78 13.60 -22.47
C LYS A 236 6.74 12.09 -22.75
N LEU A 237 6.83 11.28 -21.70
CA LEU A 237 6.87 9.83 -21.80
C LEU A 237 5.53 9.23 -22.24
N LYS A 238 4.42 9.86 -21.86
CA LYS A 238 3.06 9.31 -22.00
C LYS A 238 2.11 10.35 -22.60
N ILE A 239 2.41 10.77 -23.83
CA ILE A 239 1.58 11.71 -24.62
C ILE A 239 0.20 11.09 -24.84
N GLY A 240 -0.86 11.88 -24.61
CA GLY A 240 -2.25 11.42 -24.78
C GLY A 240 -2.77 10.47 -23.71
N PHE A 241 -2.00 10.22 -22.64
CA PHE A 241 -2.46 9.38 -21.53
C PHE A 241 -3.69 9.97 -20.85
N PHE A 242 -3.63 11.25 -20.47
CA PHE A 242 -4.76 11.99 -19.94
C PHE A 242 -5.56 12.69 -21.05
N PRO A 243 -6.85 13.00 -20.81
CA PRO A 243 -7.63 13.84 -21.70
C PRO A 243 -7.02 15.25 -21.83
N GLU A 244 -7.47 15.97 -22.85
CA GLU A 244 -7.10 17.37 -23.06
C GLU A 244 -7.43 18.25 -21.84
N ARG A 245 -6.78 19.42 -21.79
CA ARG A 245 -6.97 20.38 -20.70
C ARG A 245 -8.44 20.72 -20.53
N ASP A 246 -8.84 20.84 -19.26
CA ASP A 246 -10.20 21.17 -18.82
C ASP A 246 -11.31 20.18 -19.22
N LYS A 247 -11.00 19.11 -19.97
CA LYS A 247 -11.92 18.00 -20.18
C LYS A 247 -12.07 17.18 -18.91
N ILE A 248 -13.31 16.97 -18.49
CA ILE A 248 -13.66 16.22 -17.28
C ILE A 248 -13.64 14.72 -17.57
N PHE A 249 -13.09 13.94 -16.63
CA PHE A 249 -13.13 12.48 -16.64
C PHE A 249 -13.42 11.93 -15.24
N ASN A 250 -13.81 10.66 -15.17
CA ASN A 250 -14.04 9.94 -13.92
C ASN A 250 -12.71 9.40 -13.38
N LEU A 251 -12.40 9.73 -12.14
CA LEU A 251 -11.29 9.20 -11.39
C LEU A 251 -11.83 8.38 -10.22
N GLU A 252 -11.89 7.07 -10.38
CA GLU A 252 -12.29 6.13 -9.35
C GLU A 252 -11.19 6.03 -8.29
N ILE A 253 -11.51 6.44 -7.07
CA ILE A 253 -10.62 6.32 -5.92
C ILE A 253 -10.73 4.92 -5.31
N PRO A 254 -9.78 4.48 -4.46
CA PRO A 254 -9.74 3.10 -3.96
C PRO A 254 -10.98 2.62 -3.20
N SER A 255 -11.84 3.54 -2.75
CA SER A 255 -13.12 3.19 -2.14
C SER A 255 -14.23 2.83 -3.13
N GLY A 256 -13.96 2.87 -4.44
CA GLY A 256 -14.94 2.69 -5.52
C GLY A 256 -15.70 3.96 -5.89
N TYR A 257 -15.59 5.04 -5.10
CA TYR A 257 -16.22 6.33 -5.43
C TYR A 257 -15.54 7.00 -6.63
N LYS A 258 -16.31 7.66 -7.48
CA LYS A 258 -15.80 8.33 -8.70
C LYS A 258 -15.77 9.84 -8.52
N LEU A 259 -14.56 10.40 -8.44
CA LEU A 259 -14.33 11.85 -8.49
C LEU A 259 -14.41 12.34 -9.93
N LYS A 260 -14.90 13.56 -10.15
CA LYS A 260 -14.75 14.24 -11.45
C LYS A 260 -13.39 14.94 -11.45
N ALA A 261 -12.48 14.48 -12.28
CA ALA A 261 -11.13 15.01 -12.41
C ALA A 261 -10.92 15.75 -13.73
N LYS A 262 -9.92 16.63 -13.78
CA LYS A 262 -9.50 17.31 -15.01
C LYS A 262 -8.03 17.73 -14.96
N ILE A 263 -7.44 17.90 -16.13
CA ILE A 263 -6.07 18.42 -16.29
C ILE A 263 -6.12 19.95 -16.43
N CYS A 264 -5.36 20.66 -15.58
CA CYS A 264 -5.37 22.12 -15.48
C CYS A 264 -3.96 22.73 -15.47
N GLN A 265 -3.94 24.06 -15.43
CA GLN A 265 -2.74 24.92 -15.41
C GLN A 265 -1.90 24.86 -16.70
N ASP A 266 -0.95 25.80 -16.80
CA ASP A 266 -0.03 25.87 -17.93
C ASP A 266 0.70 24.54 -18.14
N ASN A 267 0.78 24.12 -19.40
CA ASN A 267 1.36 22.86 -19.85
C ASN A 267 0.68 21.59 -19.32
N GLY A 268 -0.54 21.68 -18.76
CA GLY A 268 -1.28 20.51 -18.26
C GLY A 268 -0.58 19.82 -17.09
N LYS A 269 0.06 20.61 -16.22
CA LYS A 269 0.91 20.10 -15.13
C LYS A 269 0.15 19.69 -13.86
N ALA A 270 -1.16 19.91 -13.80
CA ALA A 270 -1.95 19.73 -12.59
C ALA A 270 -3.14 18.81 -12.82
N LEU A 271 -3.19 17.68 -12.11
CA LEU A 271 -4.40 16.87 -11.96
C LEU A 271 -5.23 17.41 -10.80
N MET A 272 -6.44 17.87 -11.10
CA MET A 272 -7.38 18.49 -10.15
C MET A 272 -8.74 17.80 -10.19
N THR A 273 -9.65 18.16 -9.26
CA THR A 273 -11.03 17.67 -9.24
C THR A 273 -12.04 18.80 -9.39
N ASN A 274 -13.28 18.48 -9.75
CA ASN A 274 -14.41 19.41 -9.79
C ASN A 274 -15.58 18.81 -9.01
N PRO A 275 -15.89 19.28 -7.78
CA PRO A 275 -15.33 20.47 -7.14
C PRO A 275 -13.89 20.27 -6.67
N ASN A 276 -13.07 21.33 -6.69
CA ASN A 276 -11.64 21.30 -6.34
C ASN A 276 -11.36 20.67 -4.96
N ILE A 277 -12.27 20.88 -4.00
CA ILE A 277 -12.15 20.38 -2.63
C ILE A 277 -12.23 18.85 -2.53
N ALA A 278 -12.79 18.16 -3.53
CA ALA A 278 -13.03 16.72 -3.44
C ALA A 278 -11.73 15.92 -3.31
N LEU A 279 -10.69 16.30 -4.07
CA LEU A 279 -9.35 15.72 -3.96
C LEU A 279 -8.74 15.97 -2.58
N ALA A 280 -8.90 17.17 -2.03
CA ALA A 280 -8.35 17.50 -0.71
C ALA A 280 -9.07 16.74 0.41
N ASN A 281 -10.40 16.67 0.37
CA ASN A 281 -11.18 15.91 1.34
C ASN A 281 -10.77 14.44 1.33
N TRP A 282 -10.74 13.81 0.15
CA TRP A 282 -10.33 12.41 0.06
C TRP A 282 -8.87 12.19 0.45
N LEU A 283 -7.93 12.87 -0.21
CA LEU A 283 -6.50 12.58 -0.06
C LEU A 283 -5.94 13.10 1.27
N LEU A 284 -6.15 14.39 1.60
CA LEU A 284 -5.52 15.01 2.76
C LEU A 284 -6.25 14.72 4.06
N LYS A 285 -7.58 14.81 4.05
CA LYS A 285 -8.39 14.67 5.26
C LYS A 285 -8.73 13.21 5.55
N ASP A 286 -9.38 12.52 4.62
CA ASP A 286 -9.91 11.17 4.90
C ASP A 286 -8.78 10.13 4.94
N VAL A 287 -7.87 10.19 3.97
CA VAL A 287 -6.78 9.21 3.84
C VAL A 287 -5.57 9.55 4.72
N LEU A 288 -5.01 10.76 4.58
CA LEU A 288 -3.79 11.18 5.30
C LEU A 288 -4.05 11.73 6.71
N GLN A 289 -5.32 11.95 7.09
CA GLN A 289 -5.74 12.45 8.41
C GLN A 289 -5.05 13.74 8.85
N LEU A 290 -4.83 14.65 7.91
CA LEU A 290 -4.36 16.00 8.24
C LEU A 290 -5.50 16.82 8.82
N LYS A 291 -5.21 17.58 9.89
CA LYS A 291 -6.13 18.61 10.38
C LYS A 291 -6.31 19.69 9.32
N GLU A 292 -7.42 20.43 9.41
CA GLU A 292 -7.60 21.59 8.55
C GLU A 292 -6.40 22.55 8.71
N ARG A 293 -5.81 22.96 7.59
CA ARG A 293 -4.58 23.79 7.51
C ARG A 293 -3.31 23.16 8.09
N GLU A 294 -3.27 21.85 8.34
CA GLU A 294 -2.02 21.14 8.60
C GLU A 294 -1.26 20.89 7.29
N LEU A 295 0.02 21.22 7.24
CA LEU A 295 0.87 20.99 6.06
C LEU A 295 1.19 19.50 5.91
N LEU A 296 0.98 18.97 4.70
CA LEU A 296 1.52 17.67 4.35
C LEU A 296 3.05 17.77 4.23
N THR A 297 3.76 16.93 4.97
CA THR A 297 5.22 16.80 4.90
C THR A 297 5.61 15.47 4.26
N TYR A 298 6.82 15.41 3.67
CA TYR A 298 7.34 14.14 3.13
C TYR A 298 7.51 13.08 4.23
N LYS A 299 7.89 13.51 5.44
CA LYS A 299 7.98 12.63 6.61
C LYS A 299 6.65 11.91 6.92
N LYS A 300 5.51 12.58 6.78
CA LYS A 300 4.19 11.95 6.95
C LYS A 300 3.94 10.85 5.92
N LEU A 301 4.34 11.07 4.66
CA LEU A 301 4.27 10.07 3.60
C LEU A 301 5.19 8.87 3.91
N GLU A 302 6.42 9.13 4.37
CA GLU A 302 7.38 8.09 4.79
C GLU A 302 6.86 7.22 5.93
N ILE A 303 6.25 7.82 6.95
CA ILE A 303 5.65 7.09 8.08
C ILE A 303 4.56 6.12 7.60
N ILE A 304 3.78 6.52 6.59
CA ILE A 304 2.72 5.69 6.02
C ILE A 304 3.30 4.60 5.08
N GLY A 305 4.44 4.88 4.43
CA GLY A 305 5.12 3.96 3.50
C GLY A 305 4.89 4.27 2.02
N ILE A 306 4.15 5.33 1.70
CA ILE A 306 3.80 5.75 0.34
C ILE A 306 4.57 7.02 -0.07
N ASP A 307 4.75 7.27 -1.36
CA ASP A 307 5.24 8.59 -1.85
C ASP A 307 4.65 9.02 -3.19
N SER A 308 3.82 8.18 -3.81
CA SER A 308 3.35 8.37 -5.17
C SER A 308 1.97 7.76 -5.35
N VAL A 309 1.32 8.11 -6.46
CA VAL A 309 0.06 7.51 -6.90
C VAL A 309 0.21 6.92 -8.29
N LYS A 310 -0.38 5.75 -8.50
CA LYS A 310 -0.53 5.12 -9.81
C LYS A 310 -1.89 5.51 -10.38
N ILE A 311 -1.90 5.98 -11.63
CA ILE A 311 -3.12 6.23 -12.38
C ILE A 311 -3.21 5.19 -13.50
N GLU A 312 -4.26 4.38 -13.51
CA GLU A 312 -4.54 3.42 -14.57
C GLU A 312 -5.62 3.97 -15.50
N LYS A 313 -5.40 3.86 -16.81
CA LYS A 313 -6.40 4.22 -17.83
C LYS A 313 -7.26 3.00 -18.13
N ILE A 314 -8.57 3.13 -17.90
CA ILE A 314 -9.55 2.11 -18.29
C ILE A 314 -10.02 2.40 -19.71
N ASP A 315 -10.39 3.65 -19.97
CA ASP A 315 -10.73 4.18 -21.28
C ASP A 315 -10.47 5.71 -21.31
N ASN A 316 -11.00 6.43 -22.30
CA ASN A 316 -10.78 7.88 -22.44
C ASN A 316 -11.54 8.74 -21.42
N GLU A 317 -12.48 8.16 -20.68
CA GLU A 317 -13.35 8.85 -19.72
C GLU A 317 -13.21 8.30 -18.29
N ASN A 318 -12.64 7.11 -18.12
CA ASN A 318 -12.55 6.41 -16.84
C ASN A 318 -11.10 6.03 -16.50
N TYR A 319 -10.69 6.47 -15.32
CA TYR A 319 -9.36 6.23 -14.75
C TYR A 319 -9.51 5.75 -13.32
N LYS A 320 -8.52 4.98 -12.84
CA LYS A 320 -8.41 4.56 -11.44
C LYS A 320 -7.15 5.13 -10.82
N ILE A 321 -7.22 5.52 -9.55
CA ILE A 321 -6.06 6.02 -8.77
C ILE A 321 -5.77 5.11 -7.58
N TYR A 322 -4.49 4.81 -7.38
CA TYR A 322 -4.00 3.96 -6.30
C TYR A 322 -2.78 4.57 -5.63
N PHE A 323 -2.60 4.36 -4.33
CA PHE A 323 -1.35 4.71 -3.66
C PHE A 323 -0.24 3.73 -4.01
N SER A 324 0.97 4.25 -4.13
CA SER A 324 2.16 3.51 -4.51
C SER A 324 3.27 3.69 -3.47
N LYS A 325 3.99 2.59 -3.22
CA LYS A 325 5.09 2.53 -2.25
C LYS A 325 6.19 3.52 -2.58
N ILE A 326 6.96 3.89 -1.56
CA ILE A 326 8.16 4.69 -1.72
C ILE A 326 9.07 4.12 -2.82
N GLY A 327 9.49 5.00 -3.73
CA GLY A 327 10.38 4.63 -4.84
C GLY A 327 9.67 4.14 -6.11
N SER A 328 8.34 4.03 -6.11
CA SER A 328 7.60 3.54 -7.29
C SER A 328 7.73 4.47 -8.48
N TYR A 329 7.75 5.79 -8.26
CA TYR A 329 7.92 6.78 -9.32
C TYR A 329 9.28 6.64 -10.01
N GLU A 330 10.37 6.54 -9.26
CA GLU A 330 11.71 6.36 -9.82
C GLU A 330 11.84 5.05 -10.59
N ASN A 331 11.34 3.95 -10.02
CA ASN A 331 11.36 2.64 -10.69
C ASN A 331 10.57 2.67 -12.01
N PHE A 332 9.44 3.37 -12.04
CA PHE A 332 8.65 3.55 -13.25
C PHE A 332 9.45 4.28 -14.34
N LEU A 333 10.12 5.39 -14.00
CA LEU A 333 10.97 6.11 -14.95
C LEU A 333 12.12 5.23 -15.46
N LEU A 334 12.83 4.52 -14.57
CA LEU A 334 13.93 3.63 -14.94
C LEU A 334 13.48 2.51 -15.89
N SER A 335 12.32 1.89 -15.63
CA SER A 335 11.75 0.83 -16.46
C SER A 335 11.34 1.25 -17.87
N LYS A 336 11.35 2.55 -18.16
CA LYS A 336 10.96 3.13 -19.45
C LYS A 336 12.12 3.79 -20.18
N HIS A 337 13.29 3.87 -19.55
CA HIS A 337 14.54 4.30 -20.16
C HIS A 337 15.47 3.13 -20.52
N ASN A 338 15.12 1.91 -20.09
CA ASN A 338 15.60 0.63 -20.62
C ASN A 338 14.58 0.07 -21.59
#